data_AF-A0A6B2G706-F1
#
_entry.id   AF-A0A6B2G706-F1
#
_cell.length_a   1.000
_cell.length_b   1.000
_cell.length_c   1.000
_cell.angle_alpha   90.00
_cell.angle_beta   90.00
_cell.angle_gamma   90.00
#
_symmetry.space_group_name_H-M   'P 1'
#
loop_
_entity.id
_entity.type
_entity.pdbx_description
1 polymer ?
#
loop_
_entity_poly.entity_id
_entity_poly.type
_entity_poly.pdbx_seq_one_letter_code
_entity_poly.pdbx_strand_id
1 'polypeptide(L)'
;LNAYKNKILLILNVASFYKQTHQYLALNELKEEMGLINNKTECTFDIAAFPCHQFGSLEPANNHEILNCLKYVYPGDGFEPNFRIFGKLFTNGADEHPLFRFLKDRCPSPGGFIAHQYTLSWQPLRNDDISWNFSKFLIDHKGQPYKRYIPHVHPHRLKNDIQNLIERCMSEKGY
;
A
#
# COMPACT_ATOMS: atom_id res chain seq x y z
N LEU A 1 -5.83 -12.79 -1.82
CA LEU A 1 -4.60 -12.53 -1.02
C LEU A 1 -4.28 -13.67 -0.04
N ASN A 2 -4.66 -14.93 -0.33
CA ASN A 2 -4.49 -16.06 0.61
C ASN A 2 -3.03 -16.36 0.98
N ALA A 3 -2.07 -16.04 0.11
CA ALA A 3 -0.64 -16.17 0.39
C ALA A 3 -0.16 -15.29 1.57
N TYR A 4 -0.96 -14.32 2.00
CA TYR A 4 -0.68 -13.44 3.15
C TYR A 4 -1.49 -13.81 4.40
N LYS A 5 -2.12 -14.98 4.43
CA LYS A 5 -2.85 -15.45 5.61
C LYS A 5 -1.91 -15.43 6.83
N ASN A 6 -2.42 -14.98 7.98
CA ASN A 6 -1.70 -14.85 9.24
C ASN A 6 -0.56 -13.80 9.26
N LYS A 7 -0.35 -13.03 8.19
CA LYS A 7 0.66 -11.98 8.12
C LYS A 7 0.05 -10.62 8.42
N ILE A 8 0.85 -9.74 9.03
CA ILE A 8 0.57 -8.30 9.03
C ILE A 8 0.90 -7.81 7.62
N LEU A 9 -0.03 -7.10 6.99
CA LEU A 9 0.09 -6.72 5.59
C LEU A 9 -0.08 -5.22 5.42
N LEU A 10 0.85 -4.58 4.72
CA LEU A 10 0.68 -3.22 4.22
C LEU A 10 0.20 -3.27 2.78
N ILE A 11 -1.03 -2.83 2.53
CA ILE A 11 -1.60 -2.67 1.18
C ILE A 11 -1.51 -1.21 0.78
N LEU A 12 -1.02 -0.92 -0.41
CA LEU A 12 -0.95 0.46 -0.91
C LEU A 12 -1.19 0.55 -2.42
N ASN A 13 -1.77 1.67 -2.85
CA ASN A 13 -1.81 2.04 -4.26
C ASN A 13 -0.52 2.79 -4.62
N VAL A 14 0.06 2.52 -5.78
CA VAL A 14 1.37 3.07 -6.17
C VAL A 14 1.36 3.66 -7.58
N ALA A 15 2.33 4.53 -7.84
CA ALA A 15 2.66 5.03 -9.15
C ALA A 15 4.18 5.19 -9.30
N SER A 16 4.71 5.09 -10.52
CA SER A 16 6.12 5.17 -10.88
C SER A 16 6.54 6.61 -11.17
N PHE A 17 5.70 7.42 -11.81
CA PHE A 17 6.07 8.78 -12.24
C PHE A 17 5.53 9.86 -11.31
N TYR A 18 5.75 9.73 -10.01
CA TYR A 18 5.28 10.69 -9.01
C TYR A 18 6.42 11.19 -8.13
N LYS A 19 6.34 12.43 -7.64
CA LYS A 19 7.36 13.00 -6.73
C LYS A 19 7.62 12.11 -5.50
N GLN A 20 6.63 11.37 -5.02
CA GLN A 20 6.80 10.47 -3.86
C GLN A 20 7.18 9.03 -4.23
N THR A 21 7.52 8.71 -5.48
CA THR A 21 8.01 7.36 -5.84
C THR A 21 9.29 7.00 -5.09
N HIS A 22 10.08 7.97 -4.59
CA HIS A 22 11.18 7.69 -3.66
C HIS A 22 10.74 6.93 -2.39
N GLN A 23 9.45 6.93 -2.03
CA GLN A 23 8.93 6.10 -0.93
C GLN A 23 9.12 4.60 -1.18
N TYR A 24 9.31 4.13 -2.42
CA TYR A 24 9.65 2.74 -2.71
C TYR A 24 10.93 2.28 -1.97
N LEU A 25 11.94 3.16 -1.84
CA LEU A 25 13.16 2.87 -1.08
C LEU A 25 12.84 2.66 0.40
N ALA A 26 12.11 3.60 1.00
CA ALA A 26 11.68 3.52 2.39
C ALA A 26 10.73 2.34 2.67
N LEU A 27 9.98 1.86 1.66
CA LEU A 27 9.15 0.65 1.77
C LEU A 27 10.01 -0.62 1.76
N ASN A 28 11.07 -0.68 0.95
CA ASN A 28 12.04 -1.77 0.98
C ASN A 28 12.70 -1.87 2.36
N GLU A 29 13.21 -0.75 2.87
CA GLU A 29 13.82 -0.65 4.20
C GLU A 29 12.82 -1.08 5.28
N LEU A 30 11.59 -0.56 5.23
CA LEU A 30 10.55 -0.93 6.21
C LEU A 30 10.28 -2.44 6.20
N LYS A 31 10.18 -3.06 5.03
CA LYS A 31 9.95 -4.51 4.94
C LYS A 31 11.12 -5.30 5.51
N GLU A 32 12.36 -4.89 5.21
CA GLU A 32 13.56 -5.54 5.74
C GLU A 32 13.60 -5.43 7.27
N GLU A 33 13.49 -4.22 7.80
CA GLU A 33 13.54 -3.97 9.24
C GLU A 33 12.46 -4.75 10.01
N MET A 34 11.20 -4.72 9.54
CA MET A 34 10.11 -5.43 10.21
C MET A 34 10.21 -6.95 10.01
N GLY A 35 10.80 -7.42 8.91
CA GLY A 35 11.08 -8.83 8.67
C GLY A 35 12.13 -9.43 9.62
N LEU A 36 13.03 -8.60 10.16
CA LEU A 36 14.04 -9.03 11.15
C LEU A 36 13.43 -9.32 12.53
N ILE A 37 12.28 -8.72 12.86
CA ILE A 37 11.67 -8.83 14.19
C ILE A 37 11.24 -10.28 14.49
N ASN A 38 10.84 -11.08 13.49
CA ASN A 38 10.20 -12.37 13.76
C ASN A 38 10.38 -13.46 12.69
N ASN A 39 11.61 -13.67 12.24
CA ASN A 39 11.97 -14.70 11.26
C ASN A 39 11.66 -16.17 11.65
N LYS A 40 11.23 -16.44 12.89
CA LYS A 40 10.92 -17.78 13.42
C LYS A 40 9.44 -18.04 13.70
N THR A 41 8.55 -17.07 13.45
CA THR A 41 7.11 -17.20 13.75
C THR A 41 6.27 -17.03 12.49
N GLU A 42 4.99 -17.39 12.57
CA GLU A 42 4.04 -17.10 11.49
C GLU A 42 3.63 -15.62 11.40
N CYS A 43 3.92 -14.80 12.43
CA CYS A 43 3.43 -13.44 12.59
C CYS A 43 4.15 -12.38 11.74
N THR A 44 4.58 -12.74 10.53
CA THR A 44 5.46 -11.92 9.70
C THR A 44 4.79 -10.68 9.10
N PHE A 45 5.60 -9.72 8.67
CA PHE A 45 5.16 -8.53 7.93
C PHE A 45 5.47 -8.66 6.43
N ASP A 46 4.57 -8.17 5.58
CA ASP A 46 4.80 -8.07 4.14
C ASP A 46 4.09 -6.84 3.53
N ILE A 47 4.42 -6.52 2.28
CA ILE A 47 3.85 -5.41 1.51
C ILE A 47 3.23 -5.94 0.22
N ALA A 48 2.03 -5.43 -0.11
CA ALA A 48 1.34 -5.68 -1.37
C ALA A 48 1.01 -4.35 -2.05
N ALA A 49 1.72 -4.06 -3.14
CA ALA A 49 1.57 -2.81 -3.89
C ALA A 49 0.72 -3.00 -5.15
N PHE A 50 -0.23 -2.09 -5.37
CA PHE A 50 -1.17 -2.13 -6.48
C PHE A 50 -1.04 -0.87 -7.34
N PRO A 51 -0.43 -0.96 -8.52
CA PRO A 51 -0.30 0.17 -9.42
C PRO A 51 -1.68 0.73 -9.83
N CYS A 52 -1.82 2.06 -9.88
CA CYS A 52 -3.09 2.71 -10.23
C CYS A 52 -2.84 3.99 -11.02
N HIS A 53 -3.52 4.12 -12.16
CA HIS A 53 -3.37 5.28 -13.07
C HIS A 53 -4.34 6.43 -12.77
N GLN A 54 -5.30 6.27 -11.86
CA GLN A 54 -6.38 7.25 -11.63
C GLN A 54 -5.89 8.62 -11.10
N PHE A 55 -4.68 8.66 -10.54
CA PHE A 55 -4.15 9.83 -9.83
C PHE A 55 -3.10 10.54 -10.68
N GLY A 56 -3.54 11.61 -11.38
CA GLY A 56 -2.68 12.43 -12.22
C GLY A 56 -2.05 11.70 -13.41
N SER A 57 -2.59 10.54 -13.80
CA SER A 57 -2.04 9.72 -14.89
C SER A 57 -0.57 9.31 -14.71
N LEU A 58 -0.14 9.14 -13.44
CA LEU A 58 1.28 8.93 -13.10
C LEU A 58 1.75 7.47 -13.16
N GLU A 59 0.88 6.55 -13.61
CA GLU A 59 1.20 5.14 -13.86
C GLU A 59 0.88 4.73 -15.32
N PRO A 60 1.45 5.39 -16.35
CA PRO A 60 1.07 5.16 -17.74
C PRO A 60 1.49 3.78 -18.25
N ALA A 61 2.58 3.23 -17.71
CA ALA A 61 3.15 1.94 -18.07
C ALA A 61 2.13 0.79 -18.01
N ASN A 62 2.26 -0.17 -18.91
CA ASN A 62 1.56 -1.46 -18.84
C ASN A 62 2.18 -2.34 -17.77
N ASN A 63 1.44 -3.35 -17.29
CA ASN A 63 1.88 -4.23 -16.20
C ASN A 63 3.29 -4.81 -16.39
N HIS A 64 3.69 -5.14 -17.61
CA HIS A 64 5.00 -5.72 -17.91
C HIS A 64 6.15 -4.70 -17.96
N GLU A 65 5.84 -3.40 -17.99
CA GLU A 65 6.80 -2.30 -18.08
C GLU A 65 7.12 -1.69 -16.72
N ILE A 66 6.22 -1.83 -15.73
CA ILE A 66 6.30 -1.16 -14.42
C ILE A 66 7.63 -1.43 -13.70
N LEU A 67 8.07 -2.69 -13.66
CA LEU A 67 9.33 -3.04 -13.00
C LEU A 67 10.55 -2.43 -13.70
N ASN A 68 10.50 -2.32 -15.04
CA ASN A 68 11.55 -1.64 -15.79
C ASN A 68 11.55 -0.13 -15.51
N CYS A 69 10.37 0.49 -15.35
CA CYS A 69 10.29 1.90 -14.95
C CYS A 69 10.94 2.13 -13.58
N LEU A 70 10.63 1.28 -12.59
CA LEU A 70 11.23 1.39 -11.25
C LEU A 70 12.74 1.17 -11.27
N LYS A 71 13.22 0.20 -12.05
CA LYS A 71 14.63 -0.18 -12.12
C LYS A 71 15.51 0.79 -12.88
N TYR A 72 15.01 1.32 -14.00
CA TYR A 72 15.83 2.07 -14.96
C TYR A 72 15.46 3.54 -15.10
N VAL A 73 14.29 3.98 -14.60
CA VAL A 73 13.81 5.34 -14.81
C VAL A 73 13.64 6.08 -13.49
N TYR A 74 12.69 5.65 -12.65
CA TYR A 74 12.46 6.26 -11.34
C TYR A 74 11.79 5.25 -10.40
N PRO A 75 12.40 4.89 -9.25
CA PRO A 75 13.59 5.49 -8.64
C PRO A 75 14.89 5.37 -9.45
N GLY A 76 15.00 4.37 -10.33
CA GLY A 76 16.18 4.18 -11.17
C GLY A 76 17.30 3.45 -10.42
N ASP A 77 18.53 3.60 -10.89
CA ASP A 77 19.75 3.09 -10.24
C ASP A 77 19.74 1.58 -9.90
N GLY A 78 19.02 0.79 -10.71
CA GLY A 78 18.91 -0.66 -10.49
C GLY A 78 17.97 -1.05 -9.35
N PHE A 79 17.14 -0.11 -8.88
CA PHE A 79 16.17 -0.37 -7.81
C PHE A 79 15.23 -1.53 -8.14
N GLU A 80 15.08 -2.46 -7.20
CA GLU A 80 14.10 -3.54 -7.28
C GLU A 80 13.27 -3.59 -5.99
N PRO A 81 11.93 -3.63 -6.08
CA PRO A 81 11.09 -3.76 -4.90
C PRO A 81 11.30 -5.15 -4.26
N ASN A 82 11.56 -5.20 -2.96
CA ASN A 82 11.70 -6.47 -2.22
C ASN A 82 10.33 -7.04 -1.80
N PHE A 83 9.25 -6.52 -2.37
CA PHE A 83 7.85 -6.91 -2.13
C PHE A 83 7.06 -7.03 -3.43
N ARG A 84 5.87 -7.64 -3.34
CA ARG A 84 5.09 -7.94 -4.53
C ARG A 84 4.38 -6.69 -5.04
N ILE A 85 4.63 -6.37 -6.31
CA ILE A 85 3.82 -5.47 -7.12
C ILE A 85 2.82 -6.32 -7.92
N PHE A 86 1.54 -5.99 -7.82
CA PHE A 86 0.45 -6.65 -8.54
C PHE A 86 0.16 -5.97 -9.87
N GLY A 87 -0.79 -6.51 -10.64
CA GLY A 87 -1.29 -5.83 -11.84
C GLY A 87 -2.04 -4.55 -11.49
N LYS A 88 -2.06 -3.62 -12.45
CA LYS A 88 -2.84 -2.38 -12.39
C LYS A 88 -4.31 -2.67 -12.12
N LEU A 89 -4.91 -1.83 -11.29
CA LEU A 89 -6.35 -1.86 -11.00
C LEU A 89 -6.89 -0.45 -10.74
N PHE A 90 -8.21 -0.35 -10.63
CA PHE A 90 -8.87 0.86 -10.15
C PHE A 90 -9.13 0.76 -8.65
N THR A 91 -8.88 1.86 -7.95
CA THR A 91 -9.06 1.96 -6.50
C THR A 91 -10.33 2.74 -6.11
N ASN A 92 -10.84 3.56 -7.03
CA ASN A 92 -12.05 4.37 -6.86
C ASN A 92 -12.99 4.27 -8.06
N GLY A 93 -14.22 4.75 -7.90
CA GLY A 93 -15.23 4.82 -8.95
C GLY A 93 -16.08 3.54 -9.08
N ALA A 94 -16.82 3.45 -10.19
CA ALA A 94 -17.73 2.34 -10.47
C ALA A 94 -16.97 1.01 -10.63
N ASP A 95 -15.82 1.05 -11.30
CA ASP A 95 -14.99 -0.11 -11.62
C ASP A 95 -13.91 -0.39 -10.57
N GLU A 96 -14.02 0.19 -9.37
CA GLU A 96 -13.04 -0.04 -8.31
C GLU A 96 -12.97 -1.54 -7.95
N HIS A 97 -11.76 -2.00 -7.70
CA HIS A 97 -11.52 -3.38 -7.33
C HIS A 97 -12.15 -3.69 -5.95
N PRO A 98 -12.83 -4.84 -5.77
CA PRO A 98 -13.50 -5.19 -4.50
C PRO A 98 -12.62 -5.12 -3.26
N LEU A 99 -11.30 -5.38 -3.42
CA LEU A 99 -10.31 -5.18 -2.37
C LEU A 99 -10.32 -3.75 -1.83
N PHE A 100 -10.22 -2.75 -2.71
CA PHE A 100 -10.13 -1.35 -2.30
C PHE A 100 -11.46 -0.83 -1.77
N ARG A 101 -12.60 -1.33 -2.29
CA ARG A 101 -13.92 -1.10 -1.68
C ARG A 101 -13.94 -1.56 -0.21
N PHE A 102 -13.60 -2.82 0.03
CA PHE A 102 -13.53 -3.39 1.38
C PHE A 102 -12.61 -2.60 2.33
N LEU A 103 -11.45 -2.17 1.85
CA LEU A 103 -10.49 -1.39 2.63
C LEU A 103 -11.03 -0.01 3.01
N LYS A 104 -11.64 0.70 2.06
CA LYS A 104 -12.20 2.05 2.30
C LYS A 104 -13.41 1.99 3.25
N ASP A 105 -14.28 1.00 3.09
CA ASP A 105 -15.46 0.80 3.96
C ASP A 105 -15.07 0.58 5.43
N ARG A 106 -13.97 -0.14 5.69
CA ARG A 106 -13.51 -0.48 7.05
C ARG A 106 -12.54 0.51 7.65
N CYS A 107 -11.87 1.33 6.82
CA CYS A 107 -10.95 2.37 7.24
C CYS A 107 -11.22 3.65 6.44
N PRO A 108 -12.21 4.46 6.87
CA PRO A 108 -12.58 5.68 6.17
C PRO A 108 -11.44 6.69 6.13
N SER A 109 -11.53 7.65 5.19
CA SER A 109 -10.48 8.66 4.97
C SER A 109 -10.23 9.50 6.24
N PRO A 110 -8.97 9.68 6.69
CA PRO A 110 -8.67 10.41 7.92
C PRO A 110 -8.96 11.91 7.89
N GLY A 111 -9.21 12.51 6.71
CA GLY A 111 -9.14 13.96 6.53
C GLY A 111 -10.29 14.62 5.77
N GLY A 112 -11.32 13.89 5.34
CA GLY A 112 -12.49 14.41 4.60
C GLY A 112 -12.21 15.02 3.22
N PHE A 113 -10.98 15.48 2.96
CA PHE A 113 -10.51 15.98 1.67
C PHE A 113 -10.02 14.82 0.79
N ILE A 114 -10.59 14.72 -0.41
CA ILE A 114 -10.22 13.71 -1.40
C ILE A 114 -9.23 14.31 -2.40
N ALA A 115 -9.70 15.19 -3.28
CA ALA A 115 -8.84 15.99 -4.14
C ALA A 115 -9.65 17.16 -4.72
N HIS A 116 -8.98 18.06 -5.44
CA HIS A 116 -9.70 19.05 -6.23
C HIS A 116 -10.42 18.37 -7.40
N GLN A 117 -11.66 18.80 -7.70
CA GLN A 117 -12.52 18.13 -8.68
C GLN A 117 -11.84 17.94 -10.06
N TYR A 118 -11.03 18.91 -10.51
CA TYR A 118 -10.33 18.85 -11.79
C TYR A 118 -9.20 17.81 -11.85
N THR A 119 -8.76 17.26 -10.71
CA THR A 119 -7.76 16.18 -10.66
C THR A 119 -8.40 14.79 -10.61
N LEU A 120 -9.72 14.71 -10.50
CA LEU A 120 -10.46 13.46 -10.36
C LEU A 120 -10.82 12.90 -11.74
N SER A 121 -10.39 11.67 -12.01
CA SER A 121 -10.61 10.97 -13.28
C SER A 121 -11.66 9.85 -13.19
N TRP A 122 -12.37 9.76 -12.06
CA TRP A 122 -13.31 8.66 -11.77
C TRP A 122 -14.68 9.18 -11.34
N GLN A 123 -15.69 8.33 -11.52
CA GLN A 123 -17.06 8.52 -11.06
C GLN A 123 -17.66 7.16 -10.64
N PRO A 124 -18.65 7.12 -9.74
CA PRO A 124 -19.08 8.24 -8.89
C PRO A 124 -18.00 8.61 -7.86
N LEU A 125 -18.05 9.85 -7.37
CA LEU A 125 -17.22 10.28 -6.25
C LEU A 125 -17.83 9.81 -4.91
N ARG A 126 -16.99 9.34 -3.99
CA ARG A 126 -17.41 8.94 -2.64
C ARG A 126 -16.52 9.59 -1.58
N ASN A 127 -17.10 9.93 -0.43
CA ASN A 127 -16.42 10.63 0.67
C ASN A 127 -15.17 9.92 1.21
N ASP A 128 -15.10 8.60 1.02
CA ASP A 128 -14.04 7.73 1.49
C ASP A 128 -13.00 7.37 0.41
N ASP A 129 -13.14 7.91 -0.81
CA ASP A 129 -12.24 7.66 -1.93
C ASP A 129 -10.77 7.89 -1.56
N ILE A 130 -9.89 7.12 -2.20
CA ILE A 130 -8.45 7.36 -2.10
C ILE A 130 -8.12 8.71 -2.73
N SER A 131 -7.40 9.54 -1.98
CA SER A 131 -7.10 10.91 -2.37
C SER A 131 -5.94 11.01 -3.37
N TRP A 132 -4.95 10.12 -3.27
CA TRP A 132 -3.78 10.13 -4.15
C TRP A 132 -2.99 8.82 -4.13
N ASN A 133 -1.95 8.75 -4.97
CA ASN A 133 -0.92 7.71 -4.95
C ASN A 133 -0.30 7.56 -3.56
N PHE A 134 0.13 6.35 -3.20
CA PHE A 134 0.77 6.01 -1.92
C PHE A 134 -0.14 6.13 -0.68
N SER A 135 -1.47 6.01 -0.84
CA SER A 135 -2.35 5.73 0.31
C SER A 135 -2.12 4.31 0.80
N LYS A 136 -2.09 4.12 2.11
CA LYS A 136 -1.66 2.86 2.74
C LYS A 136 -2.73 2.35 3.69
N PHE A 137 -2.93 1.05 3.71
CA PHE A 137 -3.83 0.34 4.61
C PHE A 137 -3.02 -0.74 5.33
N LEU A 138 -2.92 -0.63 6.65
CA LEU A 138 -2.31 -1.65 7.48
C LEU A 138 -3.39 -2.65 7.89
N ILE A 139 -3.11 -3.93 7.67
CA ILE A 139 -4.01 -5.05 7.91
C ILE A 139 -3.38 -5.92 9.00
N ASP A 140 -4.19 -6.35 9.97
CA ASP A 140 -3.74 -7.26 11.02
C ASP A 140 -3.60 -8.71 10.52
N HIS A 141 -3.03 -9.57 11.37
CA HIS A 141 -2.81 -10.99 11.08
C HIS A 141 -4.11 -11.79 10.86
N LYS A 142 -5.28 -11.24 11.22
CA LYS A 142 -6.61 -11.84 10.97
C LYS A 142 -7.25 -11.35 9.68
N GLY A 143 -6.54 -10.52 8.90
CA GLY A 143 -7.02 -9.95 7.66
C GLY A 143 -7.99 -8.79 7.86
N GLN A 144 -8.06 -8.19 9.06
CA GLN A 144 -8.90 -7.03 9.32
C GLN A 144 -8.12 -5.73 9.10
N PRO A 145 -8.70 -4.74 8.38
CA PRO A 145 -8.11 -3.41 8.27
C PRO A 145 -7.95 -2.77 9.65
N TYR A 146 -6.71 -2.41 10.00
CA TYR A 146 -6.35 -1.81 11.28
C TYR A 146 -6.32 -0.28 11.18
N LYS A 147 -5.65 0.26 10.15
CA LYS A 147 -5.47 1.71 10.00
C LYS A 147 -5.20 2.11 8.54
N ARG A 148 -5.70 3.28 8.15
CA ARG A 148 -5.41 3.92 6.86
C ARG A 148 -4.50 5.13 7.07
N TYR A 149 -3.49 5.27 6.21
CA TYR A 149 -2.56 6.38 6.20
C TYR A 149 -2.66 7.14 4.88
N ILE A 150 -2.65 8.46 4.99
CA ILE A 150 -2.66 9.37 3.85
C ILE A 150 -1.32 9.37 3.10
N PRO A 151 -1.31 9.70 1.80
CA PRO A 151 -0.16 9.63 0.90
C PRO A 151 1.20 10.08 1.46
N HIS A 152 1.21 11.24 2.12
CA HIS A 152 2.41 11.90 2.61
C HIS A 152 2.94 11.34 3.94
N VAL A 153 2.24 10.41 4.58
CA VAL A 153 2.80 9.71 5.75
C VAL A 153 3.94 8.82 5.27
N HIS A 154 5.15 9.15 5.74
CA HIS A 154 6.37 8.42 5.41
C HIS A 154 6.32 6.98 5.93
N PRO A 155 6.79 5.96 5.18
CA PRO A 155 6.75 4.55 5.59
C PRO A 155 7.34 4.28 6.98
N HIS A 156 8.45 4.93 7.37
CA HIS A 156 9.03 4.75 8.70
C HIS A 156 8.11 5.14 9.86
N ARG A 157 7.12 6.01 9.64
CA ARG A 157 6.13 6.37 10.69
C ARG A 157 5.16 5.23 11.01
N LEU A 158 5.14 4.17 10.20
CA LEU A 158 4.29 3.00 10.40
C LEU A 158 4.95 1.94 11.30
N LYS A 159 6.26 2.05 11.60
CA LYS A 159 7.04 1.03 12.33
C LYS A 159 6.38 0.63 13.65
N ASN A 160 6.00 1.60 14.49
CA ASN A 160 5.39 1.31 15.78
C ASN A 160 4.05 0.57 15.64
N ASP A 161 3.20 0.99 14.70
CA ASP A 161 1.91 0.34 14.46
C ASP A 161 2.11 -1.12 13.97
N ILE A 162 3.11 -1.36 13.10
CA ILE A 162 3.44 -2.70 12.59
C ILE A 162 3.99 -3.58 13.71
N GLN A 163 4.94 -3.06 14.51
CA GLN A 163 5.54 -3.78 15.63
C GLN A 163 4.47 -4.19 16.65
N ASN A 164 3.55 -3.27 17.01
CA ASN A 164 2.44 -3.58 17.90
C ASN A 164 1.55 -4.72 17.38
N LEU A 165 1.29 -4.76 16.07
CA LEU A 165 0.49 -5.84 15.46
C LEU A 165 1.24 -7.18 15.43
N ILE A 166 2.56 -7.15 15.23
CA ILE A 166 3.43 -8.32 15.32
C ILE A 166 3.41 -8.88 16.75
N GLU A 167 3.65 -8.04 17.76
CA GLU A 167 3.64 -8.42 19.18
C GLU A 167 2.28 -8.99 19.60
N ARG A 168 1.19 -8.33 19.18
CA ARG A 168 -0.17 -8.83 19.41
C ARG A 168 -0.39 -10.20 18.76
N CYS A 169 0.04 -10.40 17.52
CA CYS A 169 -0.06 -11.69 16.85
C CYS A 169 0.70 -12.79 17.61
N MET A 170 1.93 -12.49 18.06
CA MET A 170 2.76 -13.43 18.79
C MET A 170 2.10 -13.83 20.12
N SER A 171 1.63 -12.85 20.88
CA SER A 171 0.91 -13.07 22.13
C SER A 171 -0.35 -13.92 21.94
N GLU A 172 -1.16 -13.64 20.93
CA GLU A 172 -2.38 -14.41 20.63
C GLU A 172 -2.10 -15.86 20.18
N LYS A 173 -0.89 -16.13 19.66
CA LYS A 173 -0.45 -17.47 19.22
C LYS A 173 0.43 -18.21 20.24
N GLY A 174 0.76 -17.58 21.37
CA GLY A 174 1.57 -18.19 22.43
C GLY A 174 3.06 -18.28 22.11
N TYR A 175 3.59 -17.35 21.31
CA TYR A 175 5.03 -17.15 21.11
C TYR A 175 5.64 -16.20 22.15
#